data_AF-A0A530BSV6-F1
#
_entry.id   AF-A0A530BSV6-F1
#
_cell.length_a   1.000
_cell.length_b   1.000
_cell.length_c   1.000
_cell.angle_alpha   90.00
_cell.angle_beta   90.00
_cell.angle_gamma   90.00
#
_symmetry.space_group_name_H-M   'P 1'
#
loop_
_entity.id
_entity.type
_entity.pdbx_description
1 polymer ?
#
loop_
_entity_poly.entity_id
_entity_poly.type
_entity_poly.pdbx_seq_one_letter_code
_entity_poly.pdbx_strand_id
1 'polypeptide(L)' 'MADIDTIAIAPLFGPPSPARDQADSRIMAAASGIGFMAIRDFPGDDWLTPQNRARLLAIFSLPD' A
#
# COMPACT_ATOMS: atom_id res chain seq x y z
N MET A 1 -0.26 20.97 6.74
CA MET A 1 -0.16 19.53 7.02
C MET A 1 0.20 18.89 5.69
N ALA A 2 1.35 18.22 5.60
CA ALA A 2 1.71 17.54 4.35
C ALA A 2 0.75 16.36 4.14
N ASP A 3 0.22 16.23 2.93
CA ASP A 3 -0.69 15.15 2.57
C ASP A 3 0.07 13.82 2.45
N ILE A 4 -0.57 12.71 2.82
CA ILE A 4 0.05 11.38 2.70
C ILE A 4 -0.14 10.89 1.27
N ASP A 5 0.97 10.77 0.55
CA ASP A 5 0.94 10.39 -0.86
C ASP A 5 0.43 8.95 -1.03
N THR A 6 -0.54 8.76 -1.93
CA THR A 6 -1.01 7.43 -2.34
C THR A 6 -0.36 7.03 -3.65
N ILE A 7 0.39 5.92 -3.64
CA ILE A 7 1.22 5.48 -4.76
C ILE A 7 0.75 4.08 -5.21
N ALA A 8 0.42 3.94 -6.50
CA ALA A 8 0.19 2.64 -7.11
C ALA A 8 1.55 1.98 -7.43
N ILE A 9 1.79 0.80 -6.88
CA ILE A 9 3.09 0.15 -6.94
C ILE A 9 3.13 -1.11 -7.81
N ALA A 10 2.03 -1.44 -8.51
CA ALA A 10 1.99 -2.55 -9.48
C ALA A 10 3.19 -2.58 -10.44
N PRO A 11 3.65 -1.45 -11.01
CA PRO A 11 4.77 -1.46 -11.96
C PRO A 11 6.10 -1.97 -11.37
N LEU A 12 6.29 -1.92 -10.05
CA LEU A 12 7.52 -2.39 -9.40
C LEU A 12 7.71 -3.90 -9.50
N PHE A 13 6.61 -4.64 -9.66
CA PHE A 13 6.60 -6.11 -9.76
C PHE A 13 6.73 -6.60 -11.21
N GLY A 14 6.80 -5.69 -12.17
CA GLY A 14 7.01 -5.98 -13.59
C GLY A 14 8.46 -5.84 -14.06
N PRO A 15 8.72 -6.09 -15.35
CA PRO A 15 10.03 -5.83 -15.96
C PRO A 15 10.38 -4.32 -15.91
N PRO A 16 11.65 -3.96 -16.14
CA PRO A 16 12.07 -2.56 -16.27
C PRO A 16 11.19 -1.80 -17.26
N SER A 17 10.69 -0.64 -16.84
CA SER A 17 9.80 0.20 -17.65
C SER A 17 9.76 1.63 -17.09
N PRO A 18 9.40 2.63 -17.91
CA PRO A 18 9.24 4.01 -17.43
C PRO A 18 8.23 4.14 -16.27
N ALA A 19 7.19 3.31 -16.26
CA ALA A 19 6.19 3.30 -15.18
C ALA A 19 6.78 2.79 -13.86
N ARG A 20 7.71 1.83 -13.92
CA ARG A 20 8.46 1.35 -12.75
C ARG A 20 9.39 2.44 -12.20
N ASP A 21 10.14 3.11 -13.09
CA ASP A 21 11.05 4.19 -12.70
C ASP A 21 10.30 5.37 -12.05
N GLN A 22 9.10 5.68 -12.56
CA GLN A 22 8.23 6.71 -11.99
C GLN A 22 7.71 6.30 -10.60
N ALA A 23 7.24 5.06 -10.42
CA ALA A 23 6.77 4.57 -9.14
C ALA A 23 7.89 4.59 -8.09
N ASP A 24 9.10 4.16 -8.47
CA ASP A 24 10.29 4.18 -7.60
C ASP A 24 10.68 5.61 -7.19
N SER A 25 10.72 6.54 -8.14
CA SER A 25 11.00 7.96 -7.87
C SER A 25 10.00 8.58 -6.90
N ARG A 26 8.71 8.24 -7.01
CA ARG A 26 7.68 8.72 -6.07
C ARG A 26 7.85 8.14 -4.68
N ILE A 27 8.21 6.87 -4.55
CA ILE A 27 8.53 6.24 -3.26
C ILE A 27 9.70 6.97 -2.61
N MET A 28 10.78 7.21 -3.37
CA MET A 28 11.94 7.93 -2.86
C MET A 28 11.60 9.35 -2.41
N ALA A 29 10.77 10.07 -3.16
CA ALA A 29 10.30 11.41 -2.76
C ALA A 29 9.46 11.38 -1.47
N ALA A 30 8.51 10.44 -1.35
CA ALA A 30 7.68 10.33 -0.15
C ALA A 30 8.47 9.88 1.09
N ALA A 31 9.41 8.94 0.91
CA ALA A 31 10.29 8.45 1.97
C ALA A 31 11.27 9.52 2.46
N SER A 32 11.80 10.34 1.56
CA SER A 32 12.73 11.44 1.89
C SER A 32 12.02 12.70 2.41
N GLY A 33 10.73 12.86 2.12
CA GLY A 33 9.91 13.97 2.61
C GLY A 33 9.35 13.71 4.01
N ILE A 34 8.11 13.23 4.08
CA ILE A 34 7.40 13.01 5.34
C ILE A 34 7.66 11.63 5.96
N GLY A 35 8.25 10.70 5.21
CA GLY A 35 8.53 9.34 5.67
C GLY A 35 7.30 8.41 5.70
N PHE A 36 6.15 8.87 5.22
CA PHE A 36 4.89 8.13 5.14
C PHE A 36 4.33 8.16 3.72
N MET A 37 3.73 7.05 3.31
CA MET A 37 2.96 6.92 2.07
C MET A 37 1.92 5.81 2.24
N ALA A 38 0.82 5.91 1.50
CA ALA A 38 -0.11 4.81 1.29
C ALA A 38 0.22 4.10 -0.04
N ILE A 39 0.19 2.77 -0.05
CA ILE A 39 0.43 1.98 -1.27
C ILE A 39 -0.84 1.25 -1.71
N ARG A 40 -0.98 1.07 -3.03
CA ARG A 40 -2.07 0.31 -3.66
C ARG A 40 -1.58 -0.51 -4.85
N ASP A 41 -2.40 -1.42 -5.35
CA ASP A 41 -2.15 -2.23 -6.54
C ASP A 41 -0.92 -3.16 -6.38
N PHE A 42 -0.68 -3.67 -5.17
CA PHE A 42 0.41 -4.61 -4.90
C PHE A 42 -0.09 -6.05 -4.94
N PRO A 43 0.75 -7.06 -5.27
CA PRO A 43 0.33 -8.46 -5.24
C PRO A 43 -0.20 -8.85 -3.86
N GLY A 44 -1.48 -9.25 -3.80
CA GLY A 44 -2.17 -9.56 -2.54
C GLY A 44 -3.04 -8.43 -1.99
N ASP A 45 -3.16 -7.30 -2.68
CA ASP A 45 -4.05 -6.20 -2.29
C ASP A 45 -5.54 -6.59 -2.33
N ASP A 46 -5.89 -7.63 -3.09
CA ASP A 46 -7.18 -8.30 -3.10
C ASP A 46 -7.59 -8.88 -1.73
N TRP A 47 -6.63 -9.06 -0.80
CA TRP A 47 -6.93 -9.44 0.58
C TRP A 47 -7.43 -8.28 1.45
N LEU A 48 -7.25 -7.03 1.03
CA LEU A 48 -7.65 -5.84 1.79
C LEU A 48 -9.16 -5.54 1.65
N THR A 49 -10.00 -6.51 2.04
CA THR A 49 -11.46 -6.42 1.92
C THR A 49 -12.15 -6.17 3.28
N PRO A 50 -13.35 -5.57 3.27
CA PRO A 50 -14.18 -5.47 4.48
C PRO A 50 -14.44 -6.81 5.15
N GLN A 51 -14.58 -7.89 4.36
CA GLN A 51 -14.82 -9.24 4.83
C GLN A 51 -13.61 -9.80 5.59
N ASN A 52 -12.40 -9.66 5.04
CA ASN A 52 -11.18 -10.10 5.71
C ASN A 52 -10.91 -9.28 6.98
N ARG A 53 -11.21 -7.97 6.94
CA ARG A 53 -11.18 -7.12 8.15
C ARG A 53 -12.12 -7.65 9.23
N ALA A 54 -13.37 -7.99 8.88
CA ALA A 54 -14.33 -8.54 9.84
C ALA A 54 -13.85 -9.88 10.42
N ARG A 55 -13.30 -10.76 9.58
CA ARG A 55 -12.73 -12.05 10.00
C ARG A 55 -11.58 -11.87 11.00
N LEU A 56 -10.68 -10.91 10.79
CA LEU A 56 -9.59 -10.61 11.71
C LEU A 56 -10.10 -10.05 13.04
N LEU A 57 -11.08 -9.15 13.00
CA LEU A 57 -11.66 -8.57 14.21
C LEU A 57 -12.37 -9.60 15.09
N ALA A 58 -12.94 -10.65 14.49
CA ALA A 58 -13.58 -11.73 15.23
C ALA A 58 -12.62 -12.49 16.16
N ILE A 59 -11.30 -12.43 15.96
CA ILE A 59 -10.30 -13.03 16.88
C ILE A 59 -10.42 -12.44 18.29
N PHE A 60 -10.81 -11.16 18.39
CA PHE A 60 -10.96 -10.47 19.67
C PHE A 60 -12.33 -10.70 20.31
N SER A 61 -13.24 -11.42 19.66
CA SER A 61 -14.57 -11.75 20.19
C SER A 61 -14.51 -12.98 21.09
N LEU A 62 -13.80 -12.86 22.21
CA LEU A 62 -13.75 -13.88 23.25
C LEU A 62 -15.05 -13.84 24.08
N PRO A 63 -15.61 -15.01 24.46
CA PRO A 63 -16.72 -15.06 25.40
C PRO A 63 -16.29 -14.59 26.79
N ASP A 64 -17.23 -14.01 27.54
CA ASP A 64 -17.03 -13.58 28.94
C ASP A 64 -16.73 -14.76 29.89
#